data_AF-A0A2S6A9R9-F1
#
_entry.id   AF-A0A2S6A9R9-F1
#
_cell.length_a   1.000
_cell.length_b   1.000
_cell.length_c   1.000
_cell.angle_alpha   90.00
_cell.angle_beta   90.00
_cell.angle_gamma   90.00
#
_symmetry.space_group_name_H-M   'P 1'
#
loop_
_entity.id
_entity.type
_entity.pdbx_description
1 polymer ?
#
loop_
_entity_poly.entity_id
_entity_poly.type
_entity_poly.pdbx_seq_one_letter_code
_entity_poly.pdbx_strand_id
1 'polypeptide(L)'
;MRRWFDDAILAEGRLPLLCFLLGFIVGFLLIRLSVRMIRKQVRWWPGNLRAGNVHIHHMVFGVVLVLASGLGLVATYNTGVGTISALASTFGVGAALVLDEFALIYYLRDVYWEEQGRTSVDAVFVAVAVTGLLLLGFHPLWLLDVNDIRHDNSVAGRSFLGIFALVNLVLAAIVIAKGKIWTGLFGMFFLPLLVVGALRLSRPGAPWARWRYGERRRLMYRAVVRERRYRRPVIRAKIFVQDLVAGKPDVAHVRSAAEQELARTVVPAPPAHLRTRAMRATMHDGPDRTGPAAAPPPAGTPGPADAGDLTAAHPQHTGH
;
A
#
# COMPACT_ATOMS: atom_id res chain seq x y z
N MET A 1 -1.34 19.81 -32.79
CA MET A 1 -2.07 18.66 -32.21
C MET A 1 -2.18 17.51 -33.20
N ARG A 2 -3.09 17.51 -34.19
CA ARG A 2 -3.29 16.36 -35.12
C ARG A 2 -1.98 15.74 -35.64
N ARG A 3 -1.15 16.47 -36.39
CA ARG A 3 0.17 15.99 -36.86
C ARG A 3 1.01 15.30 -35.77
N TRP A 4 1.13 15.85 -34.56
CA TRP A 4 1.86 15.17 -33.47
C TRP A 4 1.22 13.85 -33.02
N PHE A 5 -0.11 13.75 -33.04
CA PHE A 5 -0.82 12.50 -32.76
C PHE A 5 -0.65 11.48 -33.90
N ASP A 6 -0.70 11.95 -35.15
CA ASP A 6 -0.53 11.14 -36.34
C ASP A 6 0.93 10.62 -36.46
N ASP A 7 1.90 11.51 -36.30
CA ASP A 7 3.34 11.26 -36.44
C ASP A 7 3.96 10.53 -35.22
N ALA A 8 3.65 10.93 -33.98
CA ALA A 8 4.35 10.45 -32.78
C ALA A 8 3.58 9.40 -31.93
N ILE A 9 2.33 9.09 -32.29
CA ILE A 9 1.51 8.10 -31.57
C ILE A 9 1.06 6.96 -32.49
N LEU A 10 0.65 7.27 -33.73
CA LEU A 10 0.32 6.24 -34.71
C LEU A 10 1.58 5.70 -35.42
N ALA A 11 2.44 6.55 -35.99
CA ALA A 11 3.61 6.06 -36.73
C ALA A 11 4.75 5.52 -35.84
N GLU A 12 5.00 6.08 -34.65
CA GLU A 12 5.97 5.53 -33.67
C GLU A 12 5.45 4.29 -32.89
N GLY A 13 4.29 3.74 -33.24
CA GLY A 13 3.73 2.53 -32.62
C GLY A 13 3.29 2.67 -31.16
N ARG A 14 3.23 3.89 -30.62
CA ARG A 14 2.98 4.15 -29.19
C ARG A 14 1.50 4.11 -28.78
N LEU A 15 0.57 3.91 -29.72
CA LEU A 15 -0.87 3.86 -29.46
C LEU A 15 -1.28 2.92 -28.29
N PRO A 16 -0.74 1.68 -28.13
CA PRO A 16 -1.13 0.83 -27.01
C PRO A 16 -0.73 1.41 -25.65
N LEU A 17 0.42 2.08 -25.57
CA LEU A 17 0.90 2.73 -24.35
C LEU A 17 0.04 3.96 -24.00
N LEU A 18 -0.49 4.66 -25.01
CA LEU A 18 -1.44 5.77 -24.80
C LEU A 18 -2.76 5.22 -24.28
N CYS A 19 -3.29 4.17 -24.91
CA CYS A 19 -4.51 3.51 -24.49
C CYS A 19 -4.39 2.97 -23.06
N PHE A 20 -3.24 2.38 -22.68
CA PHE A 20 -2.93 2.04 -21.28
C PHE A 20 -3.00 3.27 -20.35
N LEU A 21 -2.34 4.39 -20.69
CA LEU A 21 -2.36 5.59 -19.83
C LEU A 21 -3.77 6.16 -19.67
N LEU A 22 -4.55 6.21 -20.75
CA LEU A 22 -5.93 6.68 -20.73
C LEU A 22 -6.83 5.75 -19.92
N GLY A 23 -6.75 4.43 -20.13
CA GLY A 23 -7.45 3.43 -19.32
C GLY A 23 -7.09 3.51 -17.83
N PHE A 24 -5.81 3.72 -17.52
CA PHE A 24 -5.32 3.90 -16.15
C PHE A 24 -5.88 5.16 -15.48
N ILE A 25 -5.82 6.31 -16.15
CA ILE A 25 -6.36 7.58 -15.62
C ILE A 25 -7.89 7.48 -15.45
N VAL A 26 -8.61 6.94 -16.44
CA VAL A 26 -10.07 6.79 -16.39
C VAL A 26 -10.48 5.80 -15.30
N GLY A 27 -9.84 4.63 -15.21
CA GLY A 27 -10.10 3.64 -14.16
C GLY A 27 -9.90 4.20 -12.75
N PHE A 28 -8.79 4.92 -12.53
CA PHE A 28 -8.51 5.55 -11.25
C PHE A 28 -9.55 6.63 -10.87
N LEU A 29 -9.93 7.49 -11.82
CA LEU A 29 -10.94 8.51 -11.58
C LEU A 29 -12.33 7.90 -11.32
N LEU A 30 -12.72 6.89 -12.08
CA LEU A 30 -13.99 6.19 -11.90
C LEU A 30 -14.08 5.52 -10.52
N ILE A 31 -13.03 4.84 -10.06
CA ILE A 31 -13.06 4.17 -8.76
C ILE A 31 -13.01 5.18 -7.59
N ARG A 32 -12.21 6.24 -7.69
CA ARG A 32 -12.22 7.36 -6.73
C ARG A 32 -13.59 8.04 -6.64
N LEU A 33 -14.29 8.19 -7.77
CA LEU A 33 -15.65 8.72 -7.81
C LEU A 33 -16.66 7.74 -7.17
N SER A 34 -16.60 6.45 -7.50
CA SER A 34 -17.42 5.39 -6.90
C SER A 34 -17.29 5.39 -5.37
N VAL A 35 -16.07 5.27 -4.83
CA VAL A 35 -15.79 5.27 -3.38
C VAL A 35 -16.21 6.60 -2.72
N ARG A 36 -16.21 7.72 -3.46
CA ARG A 36 -16.69 9.03 -2.98
C ARG A 36 -18.22 9.16 -3.02
N MET A 37 -18.92 8.48 -3.93
CA MET A 37 -20.39 8.41 -3.98
C MET A 37 -20.94 7.44 -2.92
N ILE A 38 -20.29 6.29 -2.72
CA ILE A 38 -20.61 5.33 -1.65
C ILE A 38 -20.49 6.01 -0.28
N ARG A 39 -19.36 6.68 0.01
CA ARG A 39 -19.18 7.42 1.28
C ARG A 39 -20.14 8.61 1.46
N LYS A 40 -20.78 9.09 0.39
CA LYS A 40 -21.83 10.12 0.42
C LYS A 40 -23.26 9.55 0.45
N GLN A 41 -23.44 8.23 0.52
CA GLN A 41 -24.75 7.56 0.53
C GLN A 41 -25.68 8.03 -0.62
N VAL A 42 -25.10 8.17 -1.83
CA VAL A 42 -25.82 8.66 -3.01
C VAL A 42 -26.87 7.63 -3.47
N ARG A 43 -28.15 7.95 -3.26
CA ARG A 43 -29.31 7.02 -3.41
C ARG A 43 -29.47 6.30 -4.76
N TRP A 44 -28.82 6.76 -5.83
CA TRP A 44 -28.88 6.11 -7.16
C TRP A 44 -27.67 5.23 -7.46
N TRP A 45 -26.60 5.29 -6.66
CA TRP A 45 -25.40 4.48 -6.87
C TRP A 45 -25.59 3.08 -6.21
N PRO A 46 -25.20 1.97 -6.87
CA PRO A 46 -25.45 0.60 -6.38
C PRO A 46 -24.70 0.19 -5.09
N GLY A 47 -24.02 1.12 -4.40
CA GLY A 47 -23.42 0.90 -3.10
C GLY A 47 -22.18 0.00 -3.12
N ASN A 48 -22.00 -0.79 -2.05
CA ASN A 48 -20.90 -1.74 -1.90
C ASN A 48 -21.27 -3.12 -2.44
N LEU A 49 -20.41 -3.70 -3.28
CA LEU A 49 -20.55 -5.09 -3.72
C LEU A 49 -20.18 -6.05 -2.57
N ARG A 50 -21.17 -6.82 -2.11
CA ARG A 50 -21.04 -7.84 -1.08
C ARG A 50 -21.43 -9.22 -1.63
N ALA A 51 -20.62 -10.23 -1.33
CA ALA A 51 -20.97 -11.63 -1.54
C ALA A 51 -21.29 -12.25 -0.17
N GLY A 52 -22.58 -12.27 0.19
CA GLY A 52 -23.01 -12.59 1.55
C GLY A 52 -22.38 -11.63 2.57
N ASN A 53 -21.66 -12.17 3.54
CA ASN A 53 -20.98 -11.39 4.58
C ASN A 53 -19.61 -10.81 4.13
N VAL A 54 -19.09 -11.20 2.96
CA VAL A 54 -17.77 -10.78 2.48
C VAL A 54 -17.89 -9.50 1.63
N HIS A 55 -17.15 -8.46 2.02
CA HIS A 55 -16.94 -7.28 1.17
C HIS A 55 -15.89 -7.56 0.12
N ILE A 56 -16.25 -7.39 -1.16
CA ILE A 56 -15.30 -7.56 -2.27
C ILE A 56 -14.60 -6.22 -2.49
N HIS A 57 -13.31 -6.15 -2.14
CA HIS A 57 -12.47 -5.01 -2.49
C HIS A 57 -12.34 -4.90 -4.01
N HIS A 58 -12.46 -3.69 -4.55
CA HIS A 58 -12.47 -3.47 -5.99
C HIS A 58 -11.12 -3.83 -6.66
N MET A 59 -10.03 -3.87 -5.87
CA MET A 59 -8.75 -4.48 -6.23
C MET A 59 -8.91 -5.87 -6.85
N VAL A 60 -9.87 -6.70 -6.40
CA VAL A 60 -10.10 -8.05 -6.93
C VAL A 60 -10.49 -8.00 -8.41
N PHE A 61 -11.39 -7.09 -8.79
CA PHE A 61 -11.72 -6.85 -10.21
C PHE A 61 -10.51 -6.30 -10.97
N GLY A 62 -9.71 -5.44 -10.32
CA GLY A 62 -8.44 -4.95 -10.86
C GLY A 62 -7.47 -6.09 -11.22
N VAL A 63 -7.27 -7.06 -10.31
CA VAL A 63 -6.43 -8.24 -10.52
C VAL A 63 -6.97 -9.10 -11.67
N VAL A 64 -8.28 -9.36 -11.72
CA VAL A 64 -8.91 -10.12 -12.81
C VAL A 64 -8.71 -9.42 -14.16
N LEU A 65 -8.90 -8.10 -14.23
CA LEU A 65 -8.66 -7.31 -15.44
C LEU A 65 -7.18 -7.35 -15.87
N VAL A 66 -6.24 -7.18 -14.94
CA VAL A 66 -4.79 -7.26 -15.20
C VAL A 66 -4.39 -8.64 -15.74
N LEU A 67 -4.89 -9.72 -15.12
CA LEU A 67 -4.57 -11.09 -15.56
C LEU A 67 -5.19 -11.43 -16.92
N ALA A 68 -6.47 -11.11 -17.13
CA ALA A 68 -7.16 -11.39 -18.39
C ALA A 68 -6.58 -10.58 -19.56
N SER A 69 -6.32 -9.29 -19.36
CA SER A 69 -5.71 -8.44 -20.41
C SER A 69 -4.22 -8.73 -20.63
N GLY A 70 -3.47 -9.07 -19.57
CA GLY A 70 -2.08 -9.49 -19.68
C GLY A 70 -1.92 -10.82 -20.43
N LEU A 71 -2.75 -11.81 -20.10
CA LEU A 71 -2.83 -13.07 -20.86
C LEU A 71 -3.26 -12.82 -22.31
N GLY A 72 -4.23 -11.92 -22.53
CA GLY A 72 -4.61 -11.45 -23.86
C GLY A 72 -3.42 -10.90 -24.64
N LEU A 73 -2.67 -9.95 -24.07
CA LEU A 73 -1.50 -9.34 -24.72
C LEU A 73 -0.44 -10.38 -25.10
N VAL A 74 -0.22 -11.41 -24.25
CA VAL A 74 0.70 -12.51 -24.55
C VAL A 74 0.14 -13.43 -25.65
N ALA A 75 -1.14 -13.79 -25.60
CA ALA A 75 -1.78 -14.65 -26.59
C ALA A 75 -1.94 -13.97 -27.97
N THR A 76 -2.10 -12.64 -28.00
CA THR A 76 -2.38 -11.85 -29.21
C THR A 76 -1.23 -10.93 -29.60
N TYR A 77 0.02 -11.23 -29.22
CA TYR A 77 1.17 -10.34 -29.38
C TYR A 77 1.48 -9.93 -30.83
N ASN A 78 1.14 -10.79 -31.81
CA ASN A 78 1.27 -10.53 -33.25
C ASN A 78 -0.02 -10.02 -33.91
N THR A 79 -1.05 -9.62 -33.16
CA THR A 79 -2.32 -9.12 -33.74
C THR A 79 -2.28 -7.62 -34.04
N GLY A 80 -3.28 -7.13 -34.77
CA GLY A 80 -3.37 -5.72 -35.15
C GLY A 80 -3.39 -4.77 -33.95
N VAL A 81 -2.79 -3.60 -34.12
CA VAL A 81 -2.55 -2.58 -33.08
C VAL A 81 -3.81 -2.20 -32.30
N GLY A 82 -5.00 -2.25 -32.93
CA GLY A 82 -6.28 -2.02 -32.26
C GLY A 82 -6.58 -3.01 -31.12
N THR A 83 -6.37 -4.30 -31.34
CA THR A 83 -6.56 -5.36 -30.32
C THR A 83 -5.60 -5.17 -29.16
N ILE A 84 -4.32 -4.96 -29.46
CA ILE A 84 -3.26 -4.71 -28.47
C ILE A 84 -3.57 -3.43 -27.67
N SER A 85 -4.10 -2.38 -28.31
CA SER A 85 -4.47 -1.12 -27.66
C SER A 85 -5.71 -1.25 -26.75
N ALA A 86 -6.72 -2.03 -27.16
CA ALA A 86 -7.88 -2.31 -26.33
C ALA A 86 -7.53 -3.14 -25.09
N LEU A 87 -6.65 -4.15 -25.24
CA LEU A 87 -6.10 -4.93 -24.14
C LEU A 87 -5.23 -4.07 -23.22
N ALA A 88 -4.37 -3.22 -23.76
CA ALA A 88 -3.53 -2.30 -22.99
C ALA A 88 -4.37 -1.28 -22.18
N SER A 89 -5.48 -0.77 -22.75
CA SER A 89 -6.46 0.06 -22.01
C SER A 89 -7.10 -0.71 -20.86
N THR A 90 -7.54 -1.94 -21.10
CA THR A 90 -8.12 -2.84 -20.08
C THR A 90 -7.11 -3.14 -18.96
N PHE A 91 -5.85 -3.37 -19.31
CA PHE A 91 -4.73 -3.55 -18.37
C PHE A 91 -4.49 -2.27 -17.54
N GLY A 92 -4.61 -1.09 -18.16
CA GLY A 92 -4.58 0.21 -17.49
C GLY A 92 -5.69 0.36 -16.46
N VAL A 93 -6.94 0.10 -16.84
CA VAL A 93 -8.08 0.12 -15.91
C VAL A 93 -7.85 -0.84 -14.73
N GLY A 94 -7.44 -2.07 -15.03
CA GLY A 94 -7.13 -3.08 -14.01
C GLY A 94 -6.05 -2.63 -13.05
N ALA A 95 -4.91 -2.17 -13.56
CA ALA A 95 -3.78 -1.69 -12.76
C ALA A 95 -4.15 -0.46 -11.91
N ALA A 96 -5.05 0.41 -12.39
CA ALA A 96 -5.56 1.53 -11.61
C ALA A 96 -6.43 1.08 -10.44
N LEU A 97 -7.31 0.09 -10.63
CA LEU A 97 -8.10 -0.52 -9.55
C LEU A 97 -7.23 -1.27 -8.53
N VAL A 98 -6.09 -1.84 -8.95
CA VAL A 98 -5.11 -2.44 -8.01
C VAL A 98 -4.34 -1.38 -7.24
N LEU A 99 -3.89 -0.30 -7.90
CA LEU A 99 -3.12 0.77 -7.24
C LEU A 99 -3.97 1.71 -6.38
N ASP A 100 -5.31 1.72 -6.52
CA ASP A 100 -6.18 2.49 -5.64
C ASP A 100 -6.13 1.98 -4.19
N GLU A 101 -6.03 0.66 -4.01
CA GLU A 101 -5.81 -0.05 -2.74
C GLU A 101 -4.32 -0.39 -2.48
N PHE A 102 -3.38 0.30 -3.13
CA PHE A 102 -1.93 0.04 -2.95
C PHE A 102 -1.49 0.02 -1.47
N ALA A 103 -2.14 0.84 -0.63
CA ALA A 103 -1.89 0.86 0.80
C ALA A 103 -2.19 -0.48 1.49
N LEU A 104 -3.30 -1.14 1.13
CA LEU A 104 -3.69 -2.45 1.67
C LEU A 104 -2.75 -3.57 1.21
N ILE A 105 -2.31 -3.50 -0.05
CA ILE A 105 -1.34 -4.46 -0.63
C ILE A 105 0.03 -4.37 0.07
N TYR A 106 0.47 -3.15 0.39
CA TYR A 106 1.78 -2.93 1.04
C TYR A 106 1.74 -3.15 2.56
N TYR A 107 0.65 -2.75 3.23
CA TYR A 107 0.43 -2.92 4.66
C TYR A 107 -0.58 -4.05 4.89
N LEU A 108 -0.14 -5.29 4.63
CA LEU A 108 -0.93 -6.53 4.66
C LEU A 108 -1.42 -6.97 6.06
N ARG A 109 -1.56 -6.04 7.01
CA ARG A 109 -2.15 -6.22 8.33
C ARG A 109 -3.13 -5.08 8.58
N ASP A 110 -4.42 -5.38 8.54
CA ASP A 110 -5.46 -4.53 9.15
C ASP A 110 -5.12 -4.37 10.64
N VAL A 111 -4.59 -3.23 11.09
CA VAL A 111 -5.25 -1.92 11.14
C VAL A 111 -4.29 -0.77 10.71
N TYR A 112 -4.84 0.41 10.36
CA TYR A 112 -4.34 1.78 10.68
C TYR A 112 -4.07 2.86 9.58
N TRP A 113 -4.27 4.10 10.07
CA TRP A 113 -3.85 5.44 9.60
C TRP A 113 -4.45 5.92 8.27
N GLU A 114 -5.34 6.92 8.34
CA GLU A 114 -6.06 7.56 7.21
C GLU A 114 -5.20 8.17 6.09
N GLU A 115 -3.87 8.16 6.21
CA GLU A 115 -2.97 8.58 5.11
C GLU A 115 -2.98 7.60 3.91
N GLN A 116 -3.61 6.43 4.04
CA GLN A 116 -3.80 5.43 2.97
C GLN A 116 -4.24 6.05 1.64
N GLY A 117 -5.21 6.98 1.68
CA GLY A 117 -5.71 7.68 0.50
C GLY A 117 -4.64 8.55 -0.19
N ARG A 118 -3.65 9.05 0.56
CA ARG A 118 -2.50 9.80 0.03
C ARG A 118 -1.46 8.84 -0.59
N THR A 119 -1.18 7.70 0.04
CA THR A 119 -0.17 6.74 -0.44
C THR A 119 -0.55 6.10 -1.78
N SER A 120 -1.82 5.76 -2.00
CA SER A 120 -2.28 5.26 -3.31
C SER A 120 -2.18 6.35 -4.39
N VAL A 121 -2.55 7.60 -4.06
CA VAL A 121 -2.37 8.75 -4.97
C VAL A 121 -0.90 9.00 -5.31
N ASP A 122 0.04 8.77 -4.39
CA ASP A 122 1.49 8.82 -4.69
C ASP A 122 1.91 7.76 -5.72
N ALA A 123 1.45 6.51 -5.56
CA ALA A 123 1.75 5.42 -6.50
C ALA A 123 1.17 5.71 -7.90
N VAL A 124 -0.05 6.25 -7.96
CA VAL A 124 -0.73 6.65 -9.20
C VAL A 124 -0.03 7.81 -9.90
N PHE A 125 0.44 8.83 -9.16
CA PHE A 125 1.27 9.90 -9.75
C PHE A 125 2.62 9.38 -10.27
N VAL A 126 3.24 8.40 -9.59
CA VAL A 126 4.46 7.74 -10.10
C VAL A 126 4.18 6.98 -11.40
N ALA A 127 3.10 6.20 -11.48
CA ALA A 127 2.71 5.47 -12.68
C ALA A 127 2.44 6.40 -13.86
N VAL A 128 1.58 7.43 -13.68
CA VAL A 128 1.28 8.43 -14.72
C VAL A 128 2.55 9.15 -15.20
N ALA A 129 3.47 9.51 -14.29
CA ALA A 129 4.71 10.16 -14.66
C ALA A 129 5.64 9.24 -15.49
N VAL A 130 5.83 7.98 -15.06
CA VAL A 130 6.68 7.00 -15.77
C VAL A 130 6.13 6.72 -17.16
N THR A 131 4.84 6.41 -17.27
CA THR A 131 4.18 6.12 -18.55
C THR A 131 4.13 7.35 -19.46
N GLY A 132 3.92 8.55 -18.90
CA GLY A 132 3.99 9.80 -19.64
C GLY A 132 5.36 10.09 -20.23
N LEU A 133 6.45 9.81 -19.51
CA LEU A 133 7.81 9.94 -20.04
C LEU A 133 8.07 8.92 -21.16
N LEU A 134 7.66 7.67 -20.99
CA LEU A 134 7.80 6.62 -22.01
C LEU A 134 7.00 6.96 -23.29
N LEU A 135 5.81 7.57 -23.17
CA LEU A 135 5.02 8.05 -24.30
C LEU A 135 5.69 9.18 -25.10
N LEU A 136 6.40 10.05 -24.39
CA LEU A 136 7.24 11.11 -24.98
C LEU A 136 8.58 10.58 -25.54
N GLY A 137 8.77 9.26 -25.62
CA GLY A 137 9.98 8.61 -26.12
C GLY A 137 11.13 8.53 -25.12
N PHE A 138 11.04 9.23 -23.98
CA PHE A 138 12.06 9.18 -22.92
C PHE A 138 12.05 7.79 -22.28
N HIS A 139 13.12 7.05 -22.52
CA HIS A 139 13.41 5.78 -21.87
C HIS A 139 14.82 5.83 -21.25
N PRO A 140 15.13 5.00 -20.24
CA PRO A 140 16.36 5.15 -19.43
C PRO A 140 17.70 5.08 -20.17
N LEU A 141 17.70 4.59 -21.40
CA LEU A 141 18.89 4.33 -22.21
C LEU A 141 18.94 5.19 -23.50
N TRP A 142 18.11 6.23 -23.63
CA TRP A 142 17.99 6.99 -24.89
C TRP A 142 19.31 7.64 -25.38
N LEU A 143 20.23 7.94 -24.46
CA LEU A 143 21.59 8.41 -24.77
C LEU A 143 22.45 7.39 -25.52
N LEU A 144 22.04 6.12 -25.57
CA LEU A 144 22.68 5.04 -26.35
C LEU A 144 22.04 4.82 -27.72
N ASP A 145 20.78 5.25 -27.92
CA ASP A 145 20.14 5.29 -29.24
C ASP A 145 20.76 6.41 -30.09
N VAL A 146 20.97 7.60 -29.51
CA VAL A 146 21.55 8.77 -30.21
C VAL A 146 22.96 8.53 -30.77
N ASN A 147 23.67 7.51 -30.27
CA ASN A 147 25.01 7.13 -30.72
C ASN A 147 25.04 5.79 -31.51
N ASP A 148 23.88 5.23 -31.87
CA ASP A 148 23.68 3.89 -32.49
C ASP A 148 24.22 2.66 -31.72
N ILE A 149 24.96 2.85 -30.61
CA ILE A 149 25.57 1.79 -29.79
C ILE A 149 24.54 0.73 -29.34
N ARG A 150 23.27 1.09 -29.21
CA ARG A 150 22.19 0.14 -28.88
C ARG A 150 22.02 -0.98 -29.92
N HIS A 151 22.23 -0.68 -31.20
CA HIS A 151 22.02 -1.62 -32.31
C HIS A 151 23.32 -2.32 -32.75
N ASP A 152 24.47 -1.90 -32.22
CA ASP A 152 25.74 -2.60 -32.40
C ASP A 152 25.70 -3.99 -31.73
N ASN A 153 25.86 -5.01 -32.56
CA ASN A 153 25.90 -6.41 -32.13
C ASN A 153 27.29 -6.88 -31.70
N SER A 154 28.31 -6.01 -31.76
CA SER A 154 29.66 -6.33 -31.28
C SER A 154 29.68 -6.66 -29.79
N VAL A 155 30.67 -7.47 -29.39
CA VAL A 155 30.91 -7.78 -27.98
C VAL A 155 31.22 -6.50 -27.18
N ALA A 156 31.92 -5.54 -27.78
CA ALA A 156 32.26 -4.28 -27.16
C ALA A 156 31.01 -3.41 -26.90
N GLY A 157 30.13 -3.24 -27.88
CA GLY A 157 28.87 -2.50 -27.76
C GLY A 157 27.95 -3.12 -26.68
N ARG A 158 27.80 -4.44 -26.69
CA ARG A 158 27.04 -5.19 -25.67
C ARG A 158 27.63 -5.06 -24.27
N SER A 159 28.96 -5.14 -24.11
CA SER A 159 29.62 -4.90 -22.82
C SER A 159 29.45 -3.46 -22.34
N PHE A 160 29.59 -2.47 -23.23
CA PHE A 160 29.40 -1.06 -22.91
C PHE A 160 27.95 -0.76 -22.48
N LEU A 161 26.96 -1.27 -23.21
CA LEU A 161 25.54 -1.21 -22.87
C LEU A 161 25.27 -1.79 -21.46
N GLY A 162 25.81 -2.96 -21.16
CA GLY A 162 25.70 -3.59 -19.84
C GLY A 162 26.33 -2.75 -18.72
N ILE A 163 27.55 -2.23 -18.93
CA ILE A 163 28.24 -1.36 -17.98
C ILE A 163 27.46 -0.04 -17.77
N PHE A 164 26.98 0.60 -18.84
CA PHE A 164 26.22 1.85 -18.75
C PHE A 164 24.89 1.65 -18.01
N ALA A 165 24.15 0.58 -18.31
CA ALA A 165 22.91 0.24 -17.60
C ALA A 165 23.17 -0.04 -16.11
N LEU A 166 24.22 -0.80 -15.78
CA LEU A 166 24.63 -1.08 -14.40
C LEU A 166 25.01 0.20 -13.65
N VAL A 167 25.80 1.08 -14.26
CA VAL A 167 26.21 2.38 -13.67
C VAL A 167 24.99 3.26 -13.39
N ASN A 168 24.03 3.36 -14.31
CA ASN A 168 22.80 4.11 -14.10
C ASN A 168 21.95 3.52 -12.97
N LEU A 169 21.81 2.18 -12.92
CA LEU A 169 21.08 1.48 -11.86
C LEU A 169 21.74 1.69 -10.48
N VAL A 170 23.07 1.62 -10.39
CA VAL A 170 23.83 1.91 -9.16
C VAL A 170 23.67 3.37 -8.74
N LEU A 171 23.73 4.34 -9.67
CA LEU A 171 23.47 5.74 -9.36
C LEU A 171 22.03 5.95 -8.86
N ALA A 172 21.03 5.36 -9.52
CA ALA A 172 19.63 5.41 -9.09
C ALA A 172 19.45 4.84 -7.67
N ALA A 173 20.03 3.67 -7.39
CA ALA A 173 20.03 3.06 -6.06
C ALA A 173 20.68 3.98 -5.00
N ILE A 174 21.81 4.63 -5.31
CA ILE A 174 22.45 5.62 -4.41
C ILE A 174 21.54 6.83 -4.16
N VAL A 175 20.83 7.33 -5.18
CA VAL A 175 19.90 8.47 -5.03
C VAL A 175 18.66 8.10 -4.20
N ILE A 176 18.15 6.89 -4.36
CA ILE A 176 17.05 6.31 -3.58
C ILE A 176 17.49 6.08 -2.12
N ALA A 177 18.65 5.48 -1.88
CA ALA A 177 19.24 5.28 -0.54
C ALA A 177 19.55 6.59 0.19
N LYS A 178 19.82 7.67 -0.55
CA LYS A 178 19.92 9.06 -0.05
C LYS A 178 18.56 9.71 0.22
N GLY A 179 17.47 8.94 0.10
CA GLY A 179 16.09 9.29 0.42
C GLY A 179 15.35 10.07 -0.66
N LYS A 180 15.89 10.18 -1.89
CA LYS A 180 15.42 11.12 -2.91
C LYS A 180 14.67 10.42 -4.06
N ILE A 181 13.73 9.54 -3.72
CA ILE A 181 12.95 8.68 -4.65
C ILE A 181 12.63 9.39 -5.98
N TRP A 182 11.91 10.53 -5.94
CA TRP A 182 11.56 11.31 -7.14
C TRP A 182 12.74 11.74 -8.03
N THR A 183 13.90 12.13 -7.47
CA THR A 183 15.08 12.47 -8.31
C THR A 183 15.87 11.24 -8.77
N GLY A 184 15.66 10.09 -8.12
CA GLY A 184 16.13 8.80 -8.65
C GLY A 184 15.27 8.38 -9.85
N LEU A 185 13.95 8.44 -9.69
CA LEU A 185 12.96 8.12 -10.71
C LEU A 185 13.13 8.99 -11.97
N PHE A 186 13.03 10.32 -11.87
CA PHE A 186 13.25 11.20 -13.02
C PHE A 186 14.71 11.20 -13.50
N GLY A 187 15.67 10.95 -12.60
CA GLY A 187 17.07 10.80 -12.97
C GLY A 187 17.33 9.57 -13.84
N MET A 188 16.59 8.48 -13.68
CA MET A 188 16.70 7.28 -14.51
C MET A 188 16.45 7.59 -16.00
N PHE A 189 15.63 8.59 -16.32
CA PHE A 189 15.39 9.08 -17.68
C PHE A 189 16.34 10.21 -18.11
N PHE A 190 17.05 10.83 -17.16
CA PHE A 190 17.91 11.99 -17.37
C PHE A 190 19.15 11.93 -16.46
N LEU A 191 20.19 11.23 -16.94
CA LEU A 191 21.43 10.93 -16.22
C LEU A 191 22.05 12.11 -15.43
N PRO A 192 22.07 13.37 -15.91
CA PRO A 192 22.57 14.50 -15.12
C PRO A 192 21.82 14.73 -13.79
N LEU A 193 20.51 14.40 -13.72
CA LEU A 193 19.74 14.45 -12.46
C LEU A 193 20.17 13.35 -11.48
N LEU A 194 20.64 12.18 -11.94
CA LEU A 194 21.26 11.19 -11.06
C LEU A 194 22.59 11.70 -10.51
N VAL A 195 23.45 12.29 -11.34
CA VAL A 195 24.75 12.84 -10.91
C VAL A 195 24.54 13.95 -9.86
N VAL A 196 23.69 14.94 -10.15
CA VAL A 196 23.32 15.99 -9.19
C VAL A 196 22.60 15.42 -7.95
N GLY A 197 21.79 14.38 -8.13
CA GLY A 197 21.12 13.64 -7.07
C GLY A 197 22.10 12.90 -6.14
N ALA A 198 23.18 12.34 -6.68
CA ALA A 198 24.20 11.60 -5.95
C ALA A 198 25.18 12.54 -5.23
N LEU A 199 25.61 13.64 -5.88
CA LEU A 199 26.54 14.63 -5.34
C LEU A 199 25.92 15.47 -4.21
N ARG A 200 24.65 15.89 -4.33
CA ARG A 200 23.98 16.66 -3.27
C ARG A 200 23.82 15.82 -1.98
N LEU A 201 23.92 16.47 -0.81
CA LEU A 201 23.64 15.86 0.51
C LEU A 201 22.35 15.01 0.52
N SER A 202 22.35 13.93 1.30
CA SER A 202 21.18 13.08 1.52
C SER A 202 20.13 13.73 2.42
N ARG A 203 18.89 13.25 2.38
CA ARG A 203 17.85 13.67 3.33
C ARG A 203 18.20 13.16 4.74
N PRO A 204 17.95 13.93 5.82
CA PRO A 204 18.40 13.57 7.17
C PRO A 204 17.74 12.30 7.73
N GLY A 205 16.52 11.97 7.29
CA GLY A 205 15.84 10.72 7.67
C GLY A 205 16.23 9.49 6.83
N ALA A 206 17.06 9.62 5.80
CA ALA A 206 17.42 8.53 4.90
C ALA A 206 18.41 7.53 5.55
N PRO A 207 18.41 6.24 5.16
CA PRO A 207 19.41 5.27 5.62
C PRO A 207 20.85 5.78 5.44
N TRP A 208 21.15 6.41 4.30
CA TRP A 208 22.47 7.02 4.04
C TRP A 208 22.84 8.10 5.06
N ALA A 209 21.90 8.90 5.55
CA ALA A 209 22.19 9.93 6.55
C ALA A 209 22.43 9.35 7.94
N ARG A 210 21.69 8.30 8.31
CA ARG A 210 21.90 7.59 9.58
C ARG A 210 23.31 6.99 9.62
N TRP A 211 23.69 6.26 8.56
CA TRP A 211 25.02 5.65 8.43
C TRP A 211 26.15 6.69 8.28
N ARG A 212 26.03 7.66 7.36
CA ARG A 212 27.17 8.53 6.98
C ARG A 212 27.30 9.81 7.80
N TYR A 213 26.24 10.26 8.49
CA TYR A 213 26.20 11.56 9.19
C TYR A 213 25.81 11.48 10.67
N GLY A 214 25.58 10.30 11.27
CA GLY A 214 25.16 10.16 12.68
C GLY A 214 26.04 10.94 13.66
N GLU A 215 27.37 10.83 13.52
CA GLU A 215 28.35 11.55 14.36
C GLU A 215 28.51 13.04 13.97
N ARG A 216 28.22 13.39 12.70
CA ARG A 216 28.58 14.69 12.13
C ARG A 216 27.47 15.73 12.28
N ARG A 217 27.13 16.05 13.54
CA ARG A 217 26.04 16.98 13.95
C ARG A 217 25.91 18.25 13.09
N ARG A 218 27.03 18.93 12.77
CA ARG A 218 27.03 20.16 11.93
C ARG A 218 26.51 19.93 10.49
N LEU A 219 26.75 18.76 9.89
CA LEU A 219 26.23 18.41 8.56
C LEU A 219 24.75 18.02 8.62
N MET A 220 24.35 17.27 9.65
CA MET A 220 22.94 16.92 9.88
C MET A 220 22.07 18.17 10.06
N TYR A 221 22.52 19.14 10.85
CA TYR A 221 21.83 20.43 11.03
C TYR A 221 21.67 21.18 9.70
N ARG A 222 22.72 21.30 8.89
CA ARG A 222 22.67 21.93 7.54
C ARG A 222 21.67 21.21 6.61
N ALA A 223 21.57 19.88 6.68
CA ALA A 223 20.58 19.11 5.92
C ALA A 223 19.14 19.43 6.38
N VAL A 224 18.88 19.44 7.69
CA VAL A 224 17.56 19.74 8.27
C VAL A 224 17.09 21.15 7.93
N VAL A 225 17.96 22.17 8.07
CA VAL A 225 17.62 23.57 7.72
C VAL A 225 17.28 23.70 6.24
N ARG A 226 18.07 23.08 5.35
CA ARG A 226 17.81 23.09 3.90
C ARG A 226 16.49 22.40 3.55
N GLU A 227 16.21 21.24 4.14
CA GLU A 227 14.96 20.52 3.87
C GLU A 227 13.73 21.27 4.41
N ARG A 228 13.85 21.95 5.57
CA ARG A 228 12.79 22.85 6.06
C ARG A 228 12.53 24.03 5.12
N ARG A 229 13.54 24.68 4.53
CA ARG A 229 13.36 25.82 3.62
C ARG A 229 12.72 25.40 2.28
N TYR A 230 13.26 24.40 1.59
CA TYR A 230 12.84 24.09 0.22
C TYR A 230 11.74 23.02 0.12
N ARG A 231 11.68 22.05 1.05
CA ARG A 231 10.76 20.91 0.91
C ARG A 231 9.40 21.12 1.58
N ARG A 232 9.32 21.90 2.67
CA ARG A 232 8.04 22.22 3.33
C ARG A 232 6.96 22.82 2.40
N PRO A 233 7.22 23.83 1.55
CA PRO A 233 6.19 24.37 0.66
C PRO A 233 5.73 23.32 -0.36
N VAL A 234 6.66 22.55 -0.96
CA VAL A 234 6.33 21.49 -1.92
C VAL A 234 5.52 20.37 -1.26
N ILE A 235 5.86 19.96 -0.02
CA ILE A 235 5.06 18.99 0.75
C ILE A 235 3.65 19.53 1.01
N ARG A 236 3.49 20.81 1.39
CA ARG A 236 2.18 21.41 1.65
C ARG A 236 1.32 21.46 0.38
N ALA A 237 1.89 21.88 -0.75
CA ALA A 237 1.20 21.89 -2.05
C ALA A 237 0.82 20.47 -2.49
N LYS A 238 1.72 19.50 -2.31
CA LYS A 238 1.45 18.08 -2.58
C LYS A 238 0.30 17.53 -1.71
N ILE A 239 0.32 17.78 -0.40
CA ILE A 239 -0.76 17.35 0.51
C ILE A 239 -2.10 17.98 0.09
N PHE A 240 -2.14 19.25 -0.27
CA PHE A 240 -3.36 19.90 -0.77
C PHE A 240 -3.92 19.20 -2.03
N VAL A 241 -3.07 18.85 -3.00
CA VAL A 241 -3.49 18.09 -4.19
C VAL A 241 -3.93 16.67 -3.83
N GLN A 242 -3.23 15.99 -2.90
CA GLN A 242 -3.62 14.66 -2.45
C GLN A 242 -4.96 14.67 -1.71
N ASP A 243 -5.22 15.66 -0.84
CA ASP A 243 -6.47 15.80 -0.10
C ASP A 243 -7.65 16.15 -1.01
N LEU A 244 -7.41 16.85 -2.13
CA LEU A 244 -8.41 17.08 -3.18
C LEU A 244 -8.84 15.76 -3.86
N VAL A 245 -7.86 14.94 -4.24
CA VAL A 245 -8.08 13.67 -4.96
C VAL A 245 -8.61 12.57 -4.04
N ALA A 246 -7.98 12.36 -2.88
CA ALA A 246 -8.36 11.32 -1.92
C ALA A 246 -9.61 11.68 -1.10
N GLY A 247 -9.79 12.97 -0.81
CA GLY A 247 -10.62 13.47 0.28
C GLY A 247 -9.75 13.80 1.50
N LYS A 248 -10.24 14.71 2.36
CA LYS A 248 -9.59 14.97 3.65
C LYS A 248 -9.75 13.77 4.60
N PRO A 249 -8.73 13.43 5.41
CA PRO A 249 -8.89 12.59 6.61
C PRO A 249 -9.99 13.10 7.55
N ASP A 250 -10.70 12.19 8.22
CA ASP A 250 -11.73 12.50 9.21
C ASP A 250 -11.22 12.15 10.61
N VAL A 251 -10.75 13.17 11.33
CA VAL A 251 -10.03 13.02 12.60
C VAL A 251 -10.82 12.23 13.66
N ALA A 252 -12.15 12.19 13.58
CA ALA A 252 -12.99 11.38 14.48
C ALA A 252 -12.89 9.87 14.20
N HIS A 253 -12.74 9.47 12.94
CA HIS A 253 -12.60 8.07 12.55
C HIS A 253 -11.20 7.55 12.89
N VAL A 254 -10.14 8.33 12.63
CA VAL A 254 -8.76 7.97 13.03
C VAL A 254 -8.66 7.76 14.55
N ARG A 255 -9.36 8.57 15.34
CA ARG A 255 -9.37 8.45 16.80
C ARG A 255 -10.07 7.18 17.28
N SER A 256 -11.28 6.91 16.79
CA SER A 256 -12.04 5.73 17.20
C SER A 256 -11.40 4.42 16.74
N ALA A 257 -10.83 4.37 15.54
CA ALA A 257 -10.00 3.25 15.10
C ALA A 257 -8.73 3.09 15.96
N ALA A 258 -8.12 4.21 16.39
CA ALA A 258 -6.94 4.15 17.25
C ALA A 258 -7.21 3.65 18.66
N GLU A 259 -8.36 4.00 19.24
CA GLU A 259 -8.80 3.51 20.55
C GLU A 259 -9.13 1.99 20.49
N GLN A 260 -9.56 1.46 19.33
CA GLN A 260 -9.91 0.04 19.14
C GLN A 260 -8.70 -0.93 19.14
N GLU A 261 -7.62 -0.69 18.38
CA GLU A 261 -6.43 -1.56 18.51
C GLU A 261 -5.66 -1.27 19.80
N LEU A 262 -5.74 -0.07 20.39
CA LEU A 262 -5.17 0.15 21.72
C LEU A 262 -5.82 -0.80 22.74
N ALA A 263 -7.14 -0.98 22.70
CA ALA A 263 -7.85 -1.98 23.51
C ALA A 263 -7.52 -3.44 23.14
N ARG A 264 -7.18 -3.72 21.88
CA ARG A 264 -6.76 -5.06 21.40
C ARG A 264 -5.33 -5.44 21.84
N THR A 265 -4.44 -4.45 21.93
CA THR A 265 -2.99 -4.63 22.15
C THR A 265 -2.60 -4.43 23.61
N VAL A 266 -3.25 -3.50 24.33
CA VAL A 266 -2.99 -3.22 25.75
C VAL A 266 -3.89 -4.10 26.60
N VAL A 267 -3.62 -5.41 26.56
CA VAL A 267 -4.22 -6.39 27.48
C VAL A 267 -3.61 -6.18 28.88
N PRO A 268 -4.41 -6.16 29.98
CA PRO A 268 -3.87 -6.02 31.32
C PRO A 268 -2.91 -7.17 31.68
N ALA A 269 -1.81 -6.85 32.34
CA ALA A 269 -0.81 -7.83 32.74
C ALA A 269 -1.40 -8.89 33.69
N PRO A 270 -1.07 -10.20 33.53
CA PRO A 270 -1.58 -11.25 34.40
C PRO A 270 -1.29 -10.97 35.90
N PRO A 271 -2.27 -11.19 36.80
CA PRO A 271 -2.12 -10.80 38.20
C PRO A 271 -1.04 -11.65 38.91
N ALA A 272 -0.19 -10.96 39.69
CA ALA A 272 1.08 -11.51 40.18
C ALA A 272 0.96 -12.79 41.03
N HIS A 273 -0.20 -13.04 41.65
CA HIS A 273 -0.40 -14.14 42.59
C HIS A 273 -0.30 -15.55 41.96
N LEU A 274 -0.38 -15.69 40.63
CA LEU A 274 -0.25 -17.00 39.96
C LEU A 274 1.20 -17.52 39.88
N ARG A 275 2.21 -16.64 39.83
CA ARG A 275 3.63 -17.06 39.77
C ARG A 275 4.06 -17.82 41.03
N THR A 276 3.62 -17.39 42.20
CA THR A 276 4.02 -17.97 43.49
C THR A 276 3.51 -19.41 43.66
N ARG A 277 2.34 -19.74 43.07
CA ARG A 277 1.79 -21.11 43.15
C ARG A 277 2.53 -22.07 42.22
N ALA A 278 2.93 -21.62 41.04
CA ALA A 278 3.76 -22.41 40.12
C ALA A 278 5.15 -22.71 40.70
N MET A 279 5.85 -21.70 41.25
CA MET A 279 7.17 -21.92 41.87
C MET A 279 7.11 -22.78 43.14
N ARG A 280 6.02 -22.75 43.91
CA ARG A 280 5.84 -23.68 45.04
C ARG A 280 5.60 -25.12 44.60
N ALA A 281 4.86 -25.35 43.52
CA ALA A 281 4.63 -26.70 43.00
C ALA A 281 5.95 -27.38 42.59
N THR A 282 6.86 -26.65 41.94
CA THR A 282 8.19 -27.16 41.54
C THR A 282 9.21 -27.31 42.67
N MET A 283 8.84 -26.99 43.93
CA MET A 283 9.74 -27.09 45.09
C MET A 283 9.33 -28.17 46.10
N HIS A 284 8.14 -28.78 45.97
CA HIS A 284 7.61 -29.70 46.98
C HIS A 284 7.67 -31.18 46.58
N ASP A 285 7.92 -31.49 45.31
CA ASP A 285 7.96 -32.86 44.78
C ASP A 285 9.36 -33.47 44.92
N GLY A 286 9.69 -33.86 46.16
CA GLY A 286 10.85 -34.67 46.51
C GLY A 286 10.39 -36.06 46.99
N PRO A 287 10.99 -37.16 46.53
CA PRO A 287 10.37 -38.49 46.66
C PRO A 287 10.64 -39.16 48.01
N ASP A 288 9.58 -39.62 48.71
CA ASP A 288 9.60 -40.96 49.32
C ASP A 288 8.25 -41.52 49.86
N ARG A 289 8.19 -42.86 49.93
CA ARG A 289 7.46 -43.75 50.88
C ARG A 289 5.91 -43.84 50.97
N THR A 290 5.40 -44.84 50.24
CA THR A 290 4.69 -46.06 50.76
C THR A 290 3.64 -45.99 51.90
N GLY A 291 2.45 -46.58 51.69
CA GLY A 291 1.69 -47.24 52.78
C GLY A 291 0.17 -47.30 52.59
N PRO A 292 -0.55 -48.38 52.99
CA PRO A 292 -1.84 -48.75 52.37
C PRO A 292 -3.12 -48.54 53.22
N ALA A 293 -4.26 -49.00 52.68
CA ALA A 293 -5.63 -48.60 53.02
C ALA A 293 -6.35 -49.35 54.18
N ALA A 294 -7.48 -48.79 54.63
CA ALA A 294 -8.49 -49.36 55.52
C ALA A 294 -9.93 -48.93 55.09
N ALA A 295 -10.98 -49.47 55.73
CA ALA A 295 -12.33 -49.62 55.14
C ALA A 295 -13.51 -48.92 55.93
N PRO A 296 -14.77 -48.87 55.39
CA PRO A 296 -15.96 -48.16 55.93
C PRO A 296 -16.83 -49.11 56.84
N PRO A 297 -18.18 -48.99 57.12
CA PRO A 297 -19.31 -48.13 56.67
C PRO A 297 -20.06 -47.47 57.90
N PRO A 298 -21.41 -47.19 58.03
CA PRO A 298 -22.63 -47.41 57.22
C PRO A 298 -23.48 -46.13 56.93
N ALA A 299 -24.79 -46.09 57.29
CA ALA A 299 -25.84 -45.21 56.71
C ALA A 299 -26.99 -44.82 57.67
N GLY A 300 -27.88 -43.90 57.24
CA GLY A 300 -29.14 -43.45 57.88
C GLY A 300 -30.08 -42.72 56.90
N THR A 301 -31.39 -42.62 57.19
CA THR A 301 -32.46 -42.28 56.20
C THR A 301 -33.44 -41.14 56.67
N PRO A 302 -34.71 -40.97 56.20
CA PRO A 302 -35.02 -40.12 55.02
C PRO A 302 -36.22 -39.11 55.13
N GLY A 303 -36.24 -38.10 54.25
CA GLY A 303 -37.45 -37.35 53.80
C GLY A 303 -38.07 -36.32 54.78
N PRO A 304 -39.19 -35.63 54.42
CA PRO A 304 -39.93 -35.63 53.14
C PRO A 304 -39.88 -34.26 52.40
N ALA A 305 -40.87 -33.97 51.54
CA ALA A 305 -40.95 -32.78 50.67
C ALA A 305 -42.15 -31.86 51.01
N ASP A 306 -42.24 -30.69 50.37
CA ASP A 306 -43.48 -29.92 50.22
C ASP A 306 -43.48 -29.12 48.89
N ALA A 307 -44.63 -28.60 48.47
CA ALA A 307 -44.85 -27.91 47.19
C ALA A 307 -45.68 -26.61 47.35
N GLY A 308 -45.58 -25.69 46.38
CA GLY A 308 -46.35 -24.45 46.36
C GLY A 308 -46.28 -23.75 45.00
N ASP A 309 -47.41 -23.18 44.55
CA ASP A 309 -47.62 -22.72 43.17
C ASP A 309 -48.53 -21.47 43.13
N LEU A 310 -48.40 -20.65 42.07
CA LEU A 310 -49.20 -19.44 41.75
C LEU A 310 -49.14 -18.30 42.83
N THR A 311 -49.52 -17.03 42.62
CA THR A 311 -50.30 -16.32 41.58
C THR A 311 -50.01 -14.80 41.62
N ALA A 312 -50.32 -14.06 40.52
CA ALA A 312 -50.76 -12.63 40.50
C ALA A 312 -49.82 -11.51 41.03
N ALA A 313 -49.95 -10.23 40.63
CA ALA A 313 -50.53 -9.59 39.44
C ALA A 313 -49.94 -8.16 39.29
N HIS A 314 -50.10 -7.51 38.13
CA HIS A 314 -49.61 -6.15 37.87
C HIS A 314 -50.74 -5.29 37.25
N PRO A 315 -51.05 -4.09 37.79
CA PRO A 315 -52.21 -3.30 37.35
C PRO A 315 -51.94 -2.47 36.09
N GLN A 316 -53.02 -2.14 35.39
CA GLN A 316 -53.02 -1.27 34.21
C GLN A 316 -53.00 0.22 34.61
N HIS A 317 -52.60 1.10 33.68
CA HIS A 317 -52.91 2.53 33.75
C HIS A 317 -53.29 3.06 32.36
N THR A 318 -54.31 3.90 32.30
CA THR A 318 -54.89 4.50 31.09
C THR A 318 -55.19 5.98 31.32
N GLY A 319 -55.42 6.73 30.23
CA GLY A 319 -55.62 8.18 30.23
C GLY A 319 -54.31 8.96 30.06
N HIS A 320 -54.20 9.95 29.17
CA HIS A 320 -55.20 10.52 28.23
C HIS A 320 -54.56 10.83 26.87
#